data_AF-A0A2C9LX20-F1
#
_entry.id   AF-A0A2C9LX20-F1
#
_cell.length_a   1.000
_cell.length_b   1.000
_cell.length_c   1.000
_cell.angle_alpha   90.00
_cell.angle_beta   90.00
_cell.angle_gamma   90.00
#
_symmetry.space_group_name_H-M   'P 1'
#
loop_
_entity.id
_entity.type
_entity.pdbx_description
1 polymer ?
#
loop_
_entity_poly.entity_id
_entity_poly.type
_entity_poly.pdbx_seq_one_letter_code
_entity_poly.pdbx_strand_id
1 'polypeptide(L)'
;HSDVQFKSDRPTLDLDFLKGALLEQHKELCNYEWIASGRDERPKALKKVIDAVKSLLFQQPLMYRNSSYVISKFPFQNSDEAMKYCKAFGGYLEEVNDNNEYAAILNYLKNTPSTDEVLIAGTDSRKEGTWKFQRTGASVPVLDWNRNQPDDWKNNEDCLTIGRTQNYKMNDLACDGSSLGYNFMCELPSVY
;
A
#
# COMPACT_ATOMS: atom_id res chain seq x y z
N HIS A 1 -18.83 -6.44 37.71
CA HIS A 1 -17.59 -6.75 36.98
C HIS A 1 -17.51 -5.78 35.81
N SER A 2 -16.41 -5.04 35.77
CA SER A 2 -16.17 -3.88 34.90
C SER A 2 -15.82 -4.28 33.48
N ASP A 3 -16.59 -3.81 32.51
CA ASP A 3 -16.27 -3.84 31.08
C ASP A 3 -15.08 -2.90 30.79
N VAL A 4 -13.95 -3.48 30.42
CA VAL A 4 -12.79 -2.74 29.93
C VAL A 4 -12.98 -2.55 28.42
N GLN A 5 -13.46 -1.37 28.03
CA GLN A 5 -13.40 -0.90 26.66
C GLN A 5 -11.92 -0.68 26.27
N PHE A 6 -11.36 -1.55 25.44
CA PHE A 6 -10.09 -1.28 24.77
C PHE A 6 -10.32 -0.17 23.74
N LYS A 7 -10.01 1.07 24.11
CA LYS A 7 -9.85 2.16 23.15
C LYS A 7 -8.59 1.86 22.34
N SER A 8 -8.78 1.64 21.04
CA SER A 8 -7.71 1.56 20.05
C SER A 8 -7.05 2.93 19.93
N ASP A 9 -5.93 3.14 20.64
CA ASP A 9 -5.02 4.29 20.46
C ASP A 9 -4.24 4.17 19.13
N ARG A 10 -4.96 3.99 18.01
CA ARG A 10 -4.37 4.16 16.68
C ARG A 10 -4.40 5.65 16.36
N PRO A 11 -3.28 6.26 15.92
CA PRO A 11 -3.33 7.60 15.38
C PRO A 11 -4.27 7.58 14.17
N THR A 12 -5.46 8.15 14.30
CA THR A 12 -6.31 8.45 13.16
C THR A 12 -5.59 9.55 12.40
N LEU A 13 -4.80 9.14 11.40
CA LEU A 13 -4.29 10.07 10.41
C LEU A 13 -5.52 10.70 9.77
N ASP A 14 -5.78 11.97 10.07
CA ASP A 14 -6.92 12.71 9.52
C ASP A 14 -6.69 12.87 8.02
N LEU A 15 -7.13 11.86 7.27
CA LEU A 15 -7.02 11.77 5.84
C LEU A 15 -7.80 12.90 5.16
N ASP A 16 -8.86 13.41 5.78
CA ASP A 16 -9.63 14.52 5.25
C ASP A 16 -8.87 15.84 5.41
N PHE A 17 -8.20 16.03 6.56
CA PHE A 17 -7.27 17.14 6.74
C PHE A 17 -6.08 17.06 5.77
N LEU A 18 -5.45 15.89 5.63
CA LEU A 18 -4.33 15.71 4.70
C LEU A 18 -4.77 15.89 3.24
N LYS A 19 -5.93 15.36 2.87
CA LYS A 19 -6.51 15.55 1.54
C LYS A 19 -6.84 17.02 1.30
N GLY A 20 -7.40 17.72 2.28
CA GLY A 20 -7.66 19.15 2.23
C GLY A 20 -6.38 19.96 2.05
N ALA A 21 -5.35 19.66 2.83
CA ALA A 21 -4.04 20.29 2.74
C ALA A 21 -3.37 20.03 1.38
N LEU A 22 -3.42 18.79 0.88
CA LEU A 22 -2.90 18.41 -0.43
C LEU A 22 -3.67 19.09 -1.57
N LEU A 23 -4.99 19.21 -1.48
CA LEU A 23 -5.82 19.90 -2.48
C LEU A 23 -5.57 21.40 -2.49
N GLU A 24 -5.46 22.03 -1.32
CA GLU A 24 -5.18 23.45 -1.23
C GLU A 24 -3.79 23.76 -1.79
N GLN A 25 -2.81 22.92 -1.45
CA GLN A 25 -1.48 23.01 -1.99
C GLN A 25 -1.41 22.74 -3.49
N HIS A 26 -2.20 21.79 -4.01
CA HIS A 26 -2.32 21.56 -5.45
C HIS A 26 -2.92 22.78 -6.16
N LYS A 27 -3.95 23.42 -5.59
CA LYS A 27 -4.50 24.68 -6.12
C LYS A 27 -3.49 25.82 -6.10
N GLU A 28 -2.67 25.92 -5.06
CA GLU A 28 -1.58 26.91 -4.98
C GLU A 28 -0.47 26.65 -6.01
N LEU A 29 -0.19 25.37 -6.31
CA LEU A 29 0.77 24.96 -7.34
C LEU A 29 0.23 25.12 -8.77
N CYS A 30 -1.09 25.07 -8.97
CA CYS A 30 -1.72 25.19 -10.29
C CYS A 30 -1.77 26.63 -10.84
N ASN A 31 -1.40 27.67 -10.06
CA ASN A 31 -1.15 29.01 -10.60
C ASN A 31 0.23 29.08 -11.27
N TYR A 32 0.30 28.45 -12.44
CA TYR A 32 1.44 28.36 -13.34
C TYR A 32 1.82 29.73 -13.91
N GLU A 33 2.76 30.41 -13.26
CA GLU A 33 3.61 31.45 -13.86
C GLU A 33 4.93 31.61 -13.08
N TRP A 34 4.94 31.32 -11.77
CA TRP A 34 6.10 31.56 -10.89
C TRP A 34 7.05 30.37 -10.70
N ILE A 35 6.58 29.13 -10.90
CA ILE A 35 7.39 27.91 -10.72
C ILE A 35 8.57 27.87 -11.72
N ALA A 36 8.38 28.42 -12.92
CA ALA A 36 9.42 28.50 -13.95
C ALA A 36 10.53 29.52 -13.63
N SER A 37 10.34 30.41 -12.64
CA SER A 37 11.31 31.46 -12.29
C SER A 37 12.43 30.99 -11.34
N GLY A 38 12.33 29.77 -10.79
CA GLY A 38 13.33 29.17 -9.89
C GLY A 38 13.50 29.85 -8.52
N ARG A 39 12.73 30.91 -8.23
CA ARG A 39 12.78 31.68 -6.97
C ARG A 39 11.77 31.23 -5.91
N ASP A 40 10.89 30.30 -6.25
CA ASP A 40 9.87 29.81 -5.33
C ASP A 40 10.39 28.61 -4.52
N GLU A 41 10.51 28.80 -3.21
CA GLU A 41 10.95 27.75 -2.28
C GLU A 41 9.79 26.85 -1.81
N ARG A 42 8.53 27.23 -2.04
CA ARG A 42 7.35 26.46 -1.59
C ARG A 42 7.32 25.03 -2.12
N PRO A 43 7.65 24.74 -3.40
CA PRO A 43 7.73 23.35 -3.89
C PRO A 43 8.81 22.53 -3.17
N LYS A 44 9.95 23.15 -2.82
CA LYS A 44 11.02 22.48 -2.07
C LYS A 44 10.59 22.20 -0.63
N ALA A 45 9.95 23.17 0.02
CA ALA A 45 9.42 23.04 1.38
C ALA A 45 8.34 21.96 1.45
N LEU A 46 7.41 21.96 0.49
CA LEU A 46 6.40 20.92 0.33
C LEU A 46 7.03 19.54 0.18
N LYS A 47 7.97 19.39 -0.76
CA LYS A 47 8.63 18.10 -0.99
C LYS A 47 9.25 17.56 0.31
N LYS A 48 9.88 18.43 1.11
CA LYS A 48 10.44 18.04 2.42
C LYS A 48 9.37 17.54 3.40
N VAL A 49 8.19 18.18 3.43
CA VAL A 49 7.07 17.73 4.25
C VAL A 49 6.55 16.38 3.76
N ILE A 50 6.36 16.19 2.46
CA ILE A 50 5.95 14.89 1.89
C ILE A 50 6.97 13.80 2.22
N ASP A 51 8.26 14.07 2.06
CA ASP A 51 9.33 13.12 2.35
C ASP A 51 9.33 12.74 3.85
N ALA A 52 9.11 13.70 4.75
CA ALA A 52 8.98 13.45 6.19
C ALA A 52 7.74 12.60 6.54
N VAL A 53 6.58 12.92 5.94
CA VAL A 53 5.34 12.14 6.13
C VAL A 53 5.50 10.73 5.59
N LYS A 54 6.09 10.55 4.40
CA LYS A 54 6.42 9.24 3.83
C LYS A 54 7.30 8.43 4.79
N SER A 55 8.36 9.04 5.33
CA SER A 55 9.25 8.38 6.28
C SER A 55 8.56 8.00 7.59
N LEU A 56 7.50 8.69 8.00
CA LEU A 56 6.72 8.36 9.19
C LEU A 56 5.79 7.16 8.93
N LEU A 57 5.15 7.14 7.76
CA LEU A 57 4.11 6.17 7.42
C LEU A 57 4.65 4.86 6.84
N PHE A 58 5.81 4.90 6.20
CA PHE A 58 6.34 3.76 5.46
C PHE A 58 7.75 3.38 5.91
N GLN A 59 8.08 2.11 5.65
CA GLN A 59 9.43 1.56 5.77
C GLN A 59 10.36 2.18 4.72
N GLN A 60 11.67 1.95 4.87
CA GLN A 60 12.64 2.38 3.88
C GLN A 60 12.28 1.81 2.50
N PRO A 61 12.22 2.62 1.43
CA PRO A 61 11.73 2.18 0.15
C PRO A 61 12.71 1.22 -0.54
N LEU A 62 12.18 0.22 -1.24
CA LEU A 62 12.90 -0.45 -2.32
C LEU A 62 12.79 0.43 -3.58
N MET A 63 13.91 0.68 -4.25
CA MET A 63 13.91 1.25 -5.60
C MET A 63 14.12 0.13 -6.60
N TYR A 64 13.20 -0.05 -7.54
CA TYR A 64 13.33 -1.07 -8.58
C TYR A 64 12.72 -0.55 -9.89
N ARG A 65 13.54 -0.59 -10.96
CA ARG A 65 13.21 0.03 -12.26
C ARG A 65 12.78 1.50 -12.08
N ASN A 66 11.59 1.85 -12.57
CA ASN A 66 11.06 3.21 -12.55
C ASN A 66 10.07 3.45 -11.41
N SER A 67 10.05 2.60 -10.37
CA SER A 67 9.12 2.72 -9.25
C SER A 67 9.84 2.65 -7.90
N SER A 68 9.23 3.24 -6.88
CA SER A 68 9.58 2.98 -5.48
C SER A 68 8.50 2.16 -4.79
N TYR A 69 8.92 1.20 -3.99
CA TYR A 69 8.05 0.25 -3.32
C TYR A 69 8.16 0.48 -1.83
N VAL A 70 7.02 0.66 -1.17
CA VAL A 70 6.98 1.02 0.25
C VAL A 70 6.00 0.15 1.01
N ILE A 71 6.44 -0.39 2.15
CA ILE A 71 5.59 -1.13 3.10
C ILE A 71 5.11 -0.18 4.18
N SER A 72 3.81 -0.20 4.52
CA SER A 72 3.25 0.61 5.60
C SER A 72 3.84 0.22 6.96
N LYS A 73 3.97 1.18 7.88
CA LYS A 73 4.34 0.95 9.30
C LYS A 73 3.13 0.68 10.20
N PHE A 74 1.93 0.79 9.64
CA PHE A 74 0.67 0.68 10.34
C PHE A 74 -0.28 -0.24 9.56
N PRO A 75 -1.23 -0.88 10.25
CA PRO A 75 -2.14 -1.82 9.61
C PRO A 75 -3.26 -1.13 8.85
N PHE A 76 -3.83 -1.81 7.86
CA PHE A 76 -5.03 -1.39 7.15
C PHE A 76 -6.30 -1.99 7.77
N GLN A 77 -7.45 -1.35 7.59
CA GLN A 77 -8.76 -1.88 7.99
C GLN A 77 -9.41 -2.67 6.86
N ASN A 78 -9.21 -2.26 5.61
CA ASN A 78 -9.60 -3.03 4.43
C ASN A 78 -8.77 -2.67 3.19
N SER A 79 -8.87 -3.49 2.14
CA SER A 79 -8.09 -3.30 0.91
C SER A 79 -8.36 -1.97 0.19
N ASP A 80 -9.59 -1.47 0.22
CA ASP A 80 -9.94 -0.16 -0.33
C ASP A 80 -9.26 0.98 0.41
N GLU A 81 -9.15 0.90 1.73
CA GLU A 81 -8.41 1.86 2.55
C GLU A 81 -6.91 1.84 2.23
N ALA A 82 -6.30 0.66 2.14
CA ALA A 82 -4.90 0.52 1.76
C ALA A 82 -4.61 1.12 0.37
N MET A 83 -5.50 0.87 -0.60
CA MET A 83 -5.44 1.48 -1.93
C MET A 83 -5.55 3.02 -1.86
N LYS A 84 -6.40 3.57 -0.99
CA LYS A 84 -6.49 5.03 -0.78
C LYS A 84 -5.18 5.62 -0.23
N TYR A 85 -4.52 4.94 0.71
CA TYR A 85 -3.21 5.37 1.20
C TYR A 85 -2.17 5.41 0.08
N CYS A 86 -2.08 4.36 -0.75
CA CYS A 86 -1.14 4.36 -1.87
C CYS A 86 -1.43 5.49 -2.87
N LYS A 87 -2.72 5.70 -3.21
CA LYS A 87 -3.15 6.80 -4.09
C LYS A 87 -2.80 8.18 -3.55
N ALA A 88 -2.88 8.40 -2.24
CA ALA A 88 -2.51 9.67 -1.62
C ALA A 88 -1.03 10.05 -1.85
N PHE A 89 -0.17 9.08 -2.14
CA PHE A 89 1.25 9.28 -2.45
C PHE A 89 1.59 9.11 -3.93
N GLY A 90 0.59 9.13 -4.80
CA GLY A 90 0.75 9.04 -6.26
C GLY A 90 0.92 7.63 -6.80
N GLY A 91 0.57 6.61 -6.01
CA GLY A 91 0.72 5.21 -6.39
C GLY A 91 -0.55 4.39 -6.26
N TYR A 92 -0.37 3.08 -6.13
CA TYR A 92 -1.44 2.09 -5.96
C TYR A 92 -0.90 0.89 -5.15
N LEU A 93 -1.76 -0.02 -4.71
CA LEU A 93 -1.31 -1.27 -4.08
C LEU A 93 -0.37 -2.01 -5.04
N GLU A 94 0.68 -2.63 -4.52
CA GLU A 94 1.70 -3.32 -5.32
C GLU A 94 1.10 -4.29 -6.34
N GLU A 95 1.27 -4.03 -7.64
CA GLU A 95 0.84 -4.91 -8.73
C GLU A 95 2.06 -5.68 -9.25
N VAL A 96 2.28 -6.91 -8.76
CA VAL A 96 3.41 -7.73 -9.21
C VAL A 96 3.19 -8.20 -10.66
N ASN A 97 3.87 -7.57 -11.62
CA ASN A 97 3.71 -7.74 -13.06
C ASN A 97 4.58 -8.86 -13.63
N ASP A 98 5.73 -9.15 -13.02
CA ASP A 98 6.63 -10.20 -13.50
C ASP A 98 7.45 -10.88 -12.38
N ASN A 99 8.08 -12.01 -12.72
CA ASN A 99 8.85 -12.81 -11.77
C ASN A 99 10.11 -12.09 -11.23
N ASN A 100 10.68 -11.13 -11.97
CA ASN A 100 11.85 -10.38 -11.51
C ASN A 100 11.45 -9.32 -10.47
N GLU A 101 10.32 -8.66 -10.71
CA GLU A 101 9.68 -7.78 -9.72
C GLU A 101 9.30 -8.59 -8.47
N TYR A 102 8.62 -9.72 -8.64
CA TYR A 102 8.30 -10.62 -7.52
C TYR A 102 9.53 -10.98 -6.68
N ALA A 103 10.64 -11.35 -7.31
CA ALA A 103 11.89 -11.65 -6.60
C ALA A 103 12.46 -10.44 -5.84
N ALA A 104 12.35 -9.23 -6.40
CA ALA A 104 12.76 -7.99 -5.73
C ALA A 104 11.88 -7.72 -4.49
N ILE A 105 10.56 -7.90 -4.63
CA ILE A 105 9.58 -7.76 -3.54
C ILE A 105 9.84 -8.77 -2.42
N LEU A 106 10.11 -10.04 -2.75
CA LEU A 106 10.48 -11.06 -1.77
C LEU A 106 11.72 -10.69 -0.99
N ASN A 107 12.74 -10.16 -1.66
CA ASN A 107 13.97 -9.70 -0.99
C ASN A 107 13.68 -8.49 -0.12
N TYR A 108 12.83 -7.57 -0.55
CA TYR A 108 12.45 -6.41 0.24
C TYR A 108 11.70 -6.80 1.52
N LEU A 109 10.72 -7.71 1.43
CA LEU A 109 10.00 -8.25 2.58
C LEU A 109 10.94 -8.93 3.58
N LYS A 110 11.86 -9.79 3.11
CA LYS A 110 12.84 -10.48 3.96
C LYS A 110 13.76 -9.54 4.72
N ASN A 111 14.06 -8.38 4.16
CA ASN A 111 14.94 -7.37 4.77
C ASN A 111 14.17 -6.28 5.54
N THR A 112 12.83 -6.33 5.54
CA THR A 112 11.99 -5.37 6.27
C THR A 112 11.52 -6.00 7.58
N PRO A 113 12.01 -5.54 8.74
CA PRO A 113 11.64 -6.13 10.03
C PRO A 113 10.15 -5.92 10.35
N SER A 114 9.60 -6.81 11.19
CA SER A 114 8.25 -6.67 11.76
C SER A 114 7.12 -6.60 10.74
N THR A 115 7.25 -7.34 9.62
CA THR A 115 6.20 -7.43 8.61
C THR A 115 5.81 -8.90 8.43
N ASP A 116 4.74 -9.31 9.12
CA ASP A 116 4.30 -10.71 9.15
C ASP A 116 3.55 -11.10 7.89
N GLU A 117 2.58 -10.27 7.49
CA GLU A 117 1.81 -10.36 6.24
C GLU A 117 1.60 -8.98 5.64
N VAL A 118 1.62 -8.91 4.31
CA VAL A 118 1.50 -7.69 3.54
C VAL A 118 0.45 -7.86 2.45
N LEU A 119 -0.56 -7.00 2.47
CA LEU A 119 -1.52 -6.85 1.39
C LEU A 119 -0.83 -6.25 0.15
N ILE A 120 -1.05 -6.90 -0.99
CA ILE A 120 -0.67 -6.42 -2.32
C ILE A 120 -1.93 -6.35 -3.22
N ALA A 121 -1.80 -5.88 -4.45
CA ALA A 121 -2.90 -5.86 -5.39
C ALA A 121 -3.21 -7.27 -5.91
N GLY A 122 -4.50 -7.56 -6.03
CA GLY A 122 -5.04 -8.88 -6.37
C GLY A 122 -6.35 -9.12 -5.63
N THR A 123 -7.41 -9.37 -6.39
CA THR A 123 -8.71 -9.80 -5.86
C THR A 123 -9.44 -10.68 -6.87
N ASP A 124 -10.22 -11.63 -6.36
CA ASP A 124 -11.13 -12.46 -7.13
C ASP A 124 -12.59 -12.39 -6.64
N SER A 125 -12.92 -11.38 -5.81
CA SER A 125 -14.29 -11.04 -5.34
C SER A 125 -15.37 -10.95 -6.42
N ARG A 126 -15.00 -10.77 -7.69
CA ARG A 126 -15.94 -10.79 -8.82
C ARG A 126 -16.26 -12.19 -9.32
N LYS A 127 -15.28 -13.09 -9.24
CA LYS A 127 -15.34 -14.48 -9.69
C LYS A 127 -14.21 -15.27 -9.04
N GLU A 128 -14.58 -16.10 -8.08
CA GLU A 128 -13.70 -17.02 -7.35
C GLU A 128 -12.71 -17.75 -8.27
N GLY A 129 -11.43 -17.78 -7.86
CA GLY A 129 -10.32 -18.35 -8.62
C GLY A 129 -9.87 -17.52 -9.82
N THR A 130 -10.43 -16.32 -10.05
CA THR A 130 -10.04 -15.41 -11.14
C THR A 130 -9.47 -14.10 -10.59
N TRP A 131 -8.17 -14.12 -10.29
CA TRP A 131 -7.45 -13.01 -9.67
C TRP A 131 -7.17 -11.86 -10.64
N LYS A 132 -7.61 -10.66 -10.26
CA LYS A 132 -7.47 -9.41 -11.01
C LYS A 132 -6.86 -8.30 -10.16
N PHE A 133 -6.10 -7.41 -10.79
CA PHE A 133 -5.70 -6.16 -10.14
C PHE A 133 -6.91 -5.24 -9.98
N GLN A 134 -7.14 -4.72 -8.76
CA GLN A 134 -8.30 -3.88 -8.42
C GLN A 134 -8.41 -2.62 -9.30
N ARG A 135 -7.26 -2.05 -9.69
CA ARG A 135 -7.17 -0.77 -10.40
C ARG A 135 -7.45 -0.91 -11.90
N THR A 136 -6.90 -1.94 -12.54
CA THR A 136 -6.91 -2.10 -14.01
C THR A 136 -7.88 -3.16 -14.50
N GLY A 137 -8.26 -4.11 -13.63
CA GLY A 137 -8.98 -5.32 -14.03
C GLY A 137 -8.14 -6.29 -14.85
N ALA A 138 -6.84 -6.04 -15.01
CA ALA A 138 -5.91 -6.98 -15.65
C ALA A 138 -5.77 -8.24 -14.80
N SER A 139 -5.47 -9.38 -15.44
CA SER A 139 -5.15 -10.61 -14.72
C SER A 139 -3.86 -10.46 -13.91
N VAL A 140 -3.84 -11.00 -12.70
CA VAL A 140 -2.60 -11.12 -11.91
C VAL A 140 -1.69 -12.15 -12.59
N PRO A 141 -0.51 -11.76 -13.08
CA PRO A 141 0.34 -12.65 -13.89
C PRO A 141 1.22 -13.58 -13.05
N VAL A 142 1.49 -13.22 -11.80
CA VAL A 142 2.32 -13.99 -10.86
C VAL A 142 1.46 -14.40 -9.67
N LEU A 143 1.21 -15.71 -9.55
CA LEU A 143 0.52 -16.30 -8.40
C LEU A 143 1.38 -17.46 -7.87
N ASP A 144 2.13 -17.18 -6.81
CA ASP A 144 3.01 -18.16 -6.15
C ASP A 144 2.43 -18.53 -4.79
N TRP A 145 1.33 -19.27 -4.83
CA TRP A 145 0.57 -19.67 -3.65
C TRP A 145 1.41 -20.47 -2.66
N ASN A 146 1.12 -20.24 -1.37
CA ASN A 146 1.55 -21.12 -0.31
C ASN A 146 0.84 -22.47 -0.46
N ARG A 147 1.37 -23.50 0.20
CA ARG A 147 0.77 -24.82 0.18
C ARG A 147 -0.68 -24.74 0.67
N ASN A 148 -1.59 -25.29 -0.13
CA ASN A 148 -3.04 -25.31 0.05
C ASN A 148 -3.77 -24.00 -0.24
N GLN A 149 -3.09 -22.95 -0.71
CA GLN A 149 -3.73 -21.69 -1.10
C GLN A 149 -3.98 -21.59 -2.62
N PRO A 150 -4.97 -20.79 -3.05
CA PRO A 150 -5.98 -20.14 -2.22
C PRO A 150 -7.02 -21.14 -1.69
N ASP A 151 -7.48 -20.98 -0.46
CA ASP A 151 -8.42 -21.91 0.20
C ASP A 151 -9.82 -21.32 0.46
N ASP A 152 -10.00 -20.03 0.15
CA ASP A 152 -11.23 -19.26 0.30
C ASP A 152 -11.91 -19.55 1.64
N TRP A 153 -11.18 -19.38 2.73
CA TRP A 153 -11.64 -19.82 4.04
C TRP A 153 -12.98 -19.16 4.40
N LYS A 154 -14.02 -20.00 4.56
CA LYS A 154 -15.43 -19.61 4.81
C LYS A 154 -16.10 -18.86 3.65
N ASN A 155 -15.58 -18.95 2.43
CA ASN A 155 -16.08 -18.22 1.25
C ASN A 155 -16.02 -16.70 1.44
N ASN A 156 -14.89 -16.19 1.90
CA ASN A 156 -14.71 -14.78 2.28
C ASN A 156 -13.26 -14.31 2.16
N GLU A 157 -12.41 -14.95 1.35
CA GLU A 157 -11.01 -14.55 1.21
C GLU A 157 -10.67 -14.08 -0.21
N ASP A 158 -10.98 -12.80 -0.47
CA ASP A 158 -10.86 -12.23 -1.81
C ASP A 158 -9.65 -11.28 -2.00
N CYS A 159 -8.68 -11.26 -1.07
CA CYS A 159 -7.56 -10.33 -1.09
C CYS A 159 -6.20 -11.01 -1.03
N LEU A 160 -5.29 -10.57 -1.90
CA LEU A 160 -3.97 -11.18 -2.05
C LEU A 160 -2.99 -10.63 -1.01
N THR A 161 -2.40 -11.51 -0.21
CA THR A 161 -1.29 -11.17 0.69
C THR A 161 -0.05 -12.00 0.42
N ILE A 162 1.06 -11.49 0.91
CA ILE A 162 2.36 -12.13 0.90
C ILE A 162 3.11 -11.80 2.18
N GLY A 163 3.77 -12.78 2.78
CA GLY A 163 4.46 -12.52 4.03
C GLY A 163 5.22 -13.68 4.60
N ARG A 164 5.87 -13.40 5.73
CA ARG A 164 6.69 -14.36 6.46
C ARG A 164 5.86 -15.53 6.97
N THR A 165 4.63 -15.30 7.41
CA THR A 165 3.79 -16.37 7.97
C THR A 165 3.40 -17.40 6.92
N GLN A 166 3.41 -16.99 5.64
CA GLN A 166 3.14 -17.82 4.48
C GLN A 166 4.43 -18.31 3.80
N ASN A 167 5.56 -18.37 4.50
CA ASN A 167 6.88 -18.74 3.95
C ASN A 167 7.31 -17.88 2.75
N TYR A 168 6.92 -16.60 2.73
CA TYR A 168 7.13 -15.68 1.63
C TYR A 168 6.48 -16.15 0.32
N LYS A 169 5.34 -16.83 0.43
CA LYS A 169 4.43 -17.19 -0.66
C LYS A 169 3.09 -16.49 -0.48
N MET A 170 2.26 -16.54 -1.52
CA MET A 170 0.98 -15.85 -1.56
C MET A 170 -0.11 -16.59 -0.79
N ASN A 171 -1.06 -15.84 -0.26
CA ASN A 171 -2.22 -16.30 0.47
C ASN A 171 -3.41 -15.41 0.11
N ASP A 172 -4.60 -15.98 0.03
CA ASP A 172 -5.85 -15.25 0.03
C ASP A 172 -6.28 -15.00 1.47
N LEU A 173 -6.76 -13.79 1.75
CA LEU A 173 -7.31 -13.42 3.04
C LEU A 173 -8.56 -12.61 2.87
N ALA A 174 -9.38 -12.59 3.92
CA ALA A 174 -10.46 -11.64 4.02
C ALA A 174 -9.94 -10.20 3.82
N CYS A 175 -10.64 -9.45 2.98
CA CYS A 175 -10.23 -8.10 2.62
C CYS A 175 -10.32 -7.10 3.79
N ASP A 176 -10.95 -7.47 4.92
CA ASP A 176 -11.09 -6.67 6.13
C ASP A 176 -10.04 -7.04 7.20
N GLY A 177 -9.06 -6.16 7.36
CA GLY A 177 -7.85 -6.33 8.18
C GLY A 177 -7.90 -5.72 9.58
N SER A 178 -9.06 -5.31 10.10
CA SER A 178 -9.15 -4.56 11.38
C SER A 178 -8.63 -5.32 12.61
N SER A 179 -8.48 -6.65 12.53
CA SER A 179 -8.13 -7.53 13.66
C SER A 179 -6.76 -8.23 13.55
N LEU A 180 -6.08 -8.18 12.40
CA LEU A 180 -4.88 -9.00 12.15
C LEU A 180 -3.56 -8.22 12.20
N GLY A 181 -3.60 -6.89 12.18
CA GLY A 181 -2.39 -6.07 12.31
C GLY A 181 -1.47 -6.11 11.09
N TYR A 182 -1.97 -6.51 9.93
CA TYR A 182 -1.19 -6.67 8.70
C TYR A 182 -0.93 -5.37 7.97
N ASN A 183 0.22 -5.28 7.30
CA ASN A 183 0.67 -4.12 6.56
C ASN A 183 0.20 -4.19 5.10
N PHE A 184 0.48 -3.14 4.34
CA PHE A 184 0.22 -3.12 2.89
C PHE A 184 1.43 -2.55 2.15
N MET A 185 1.60 -2.95 0.89
CA MET A 185 2.66 -2.44 0.02
C MET A 185 2.08 -1.56 -1.06
N CYS A 186 2.72 -0.42 -1.30
CA CYS A 186 2.42 0.45 -2.42
C CYS A 186 3.53 0.42 -3.46
N GLU A 187 3.14 0.42 -4.73
CA GLU A 187 3.99 0.82 -5.85
C GLU A 187 3.78 2.33 -6.10
N LEU A 188 4.86 3.10 -6.09
CA LEU A 188 4.87 4.53 -6.41
C LEU A 188 5.66 4.74 -7.70
N PRO A 189 5.00 4.90 -8.86
CA PRO A 189 5.68 5.17 -10.12
C PRO A 189 6.47 6.49 -10.06
N SER A 190 7.66 6.50 -10.64
CA SER A 190 8.41 7.73 -10.88
C SER A 190 7.72 8.53 -11.97
N VAL A 191 7.30 9.75 -11.64
CA VAL A 191 6.83 10.72 -12.64
C VAL A 191 8.07 11.34 -13.27
N TYR A 192 8.49 10.83 -14.43
CA TYR A 192 9.51 11.46 -15.27
C TYR A 192 8.89 12.54 -16.14
#